data_AF-A0A5C5G4J9-F1
#
_entry.id   AF-A0A5C5G4J9-F1
#
_cell.length_a   1.000
_cell.length_b   1.000
_cell.length_c   1.000
_cell.angle_alpha   90.00
_cell.angle_beta   90.00
_cell.angle_gamma   90.00
#
_symmetry.space_group_name_H-M   'P 1'
#
loop_
_entity.id
_entity.type
_entity.pdbx_description
1 polymer ?
#
loop_
_entity_poly.entity_id
_entity_poly.type
_entity_poly.pdbx_seq_one_letter_code
_entity_poly.pdbx_strand_id
1 'polypeptide(L)'
;MHSCPSSMLTCTSATSAVTCQRGWYLTADKRCVTGNRCPTNTFADSSTQACTKCYVKDAATCQDATGFGTLSCTTSCLNIGVKTCLPLNRLPSGTYCPNHIITPCPGDGVRSCNTEAKATTCKADYRLTRDAHCVKCEGIFECDASGKTTACDNSYLFSCASKNACTFICYSNLASATAVLAPADFTGPAGSYFFKGYC
;
A
#
# COMPACT_ATOMS: atom_id res chain seq x y z
N MET A 1 55.71 12.38 -20.27
CA MET A 1 54.30 12.82 -20.25
C MET A 1 53.46 11.59 -20.53
N HIS A 2 52.57 11.19 -19.60
CA HIS A 2 51.65 10.09 -19.86
C HIS A 2 50.45 10.62 -20.63
N SER A 3 50.11 9.96 -21.74
CA SER A 3 48.91 10.29 -22.51
C SER A 3 47.66 9.86 -21.74
N CYS A 4 46.69 10.76 -21.63
CA CYS A 4 45.41 10.44 -21.00
C CYS A 4 44.57 9.52 -21.90
N PRO A 5 43.76 8.62 -21.34
CA PRO A 5 42.77 7.84 -22.10
C PRO A 5 41.80 8.76 -22.84
N SER A 6 41.18 8.25 -23.91
CA SER A 6 40.21 9.00 -24.73
C SER A 6 38.96 9.46 -23.97
N SER A 7 38.64 8.92 -22.80
CA SER A 7 37.53 9.39 -21.96
C SER A 7 37.88 10.62 -21.10
N MET A 8 39.16 10.97 -20.99
CA MET A 8 39.68 12.03 -20.13
C MET A 8 40.24 13.17 -20.97
N LEU A 9 39.98 14.41 -20.56
CA LEU A 9 40.58 15.61 -21.20
C LEU A 9 41.91 15.96 -20.52
N THR A 10 41.95 15.92 -19.19
CA THR A 10 43.17 16.06 -18.39
C THR A 10 43.20 15.02 -17.29
N CYS A 11 44.38 14.48 -16.98
CA CYS A 11 44.54 13.38 -16.03
C CYS A 11 45.83 13.52 -15.21
N THR A 12 45.80 13.01 -13.98
CA THR A 12 47.00 12.85 -13.14
C THR A 12 47.66 11.49 -13.36
N SER A 13 46.90 10.51 -13.84
CA SER A 13 47.39 9.17 -14.20
C SER A 13 46.48 8.56 -15.28
N ALA A 14 46.86 7.39 -15.82
CA ALA A 14 46.03 6.66 -16.78
C ALA A 14 44.63 6.26 -16.23
N THR A 15 44.42 6.30 -14.91
CA THR A 15 43.16 5.91 -14.26
C THR A 15 42.48 7.05 -13.49
N SER A 16 43.15 8.19 -13.34
CA SER A 16 42.68 9.31 -12.52
C SER A 16 42.59 10.58 -13.35
N ALA A 17 41.36 10.99 -13.64
CA ALA A 17 41.02 12.19 -14.39
C ALA A 17 40.93 13.42 -13.48
N VAL A 18 41.35 14.56 -14.02
CA VAL A 18 41.05 15.89 -13.46
C VAL A 18 39.81 16.45 -14.14
N THR A 19 39.73 16.33 -15.47
CA THR A 19 38.55 16.69 -16.27
C THR A 19 38.25 15.63 -17.32
N CYS A 20 36.97 15.46 -17.65
CA CYS A 20 36.50 14.48 -18.61
C CYS A 20 36.27 15.08 -20.00
N GLN A 21 36.28 14.24 -21.04
CA GLN A 21 35.85 14.69 -22.36
C GLN A 21 34.35 15.01 -22.39
N ARG A 22 33.90 15.77 -23.40
CA ARG A 22 32.49 16.12 -23.58
C ARG A 22 31.64 14.84 -23.67
N GLY A 23 30.53 14.80 -22.94
CA GLY A 23 29.66 13.62 -22.83
C GLY A 23 30.07 12.61 -21.76
N TRP A 24 31.20 12.83 -21.09
CA TRP A 24 31.66 12.07 -19.93
C TRP A 24 31.64 12.92 -18.66
N TYR A 25 31.43 12.25 -17.54
CA TYR A 25 31.19 12.87 -16.24
C TYR A 25 32.19 12.34 -15.22
N LEU A 26 32.77 13.24 -14.44
CA LEU A 26 33.76 12.91 -13.41
C LEU A 26 33.09 12.32 -12.17
N THR A 27 33.52 11.14 -11.73
CA THR A 27 33.10 10.53 -10.47
C THR A 27 33.96 10.99 -9.29
N ALA A 28 33.50 10.73 -8.06
CA ALA A 28 34.28 10.98 -6.84
C ALA A 28 35.64 10.26 -6.84
N ASP A 29 35.71 9.06 -7.43
CA ASP A 29 36.94 8.26 -7.58
C ASP A 29 37.87 8.75 -8.70
N LYS A 30 37.62 9.95 -9.25
CA LYS A 30 38.38 10.54 -10.35
C LYS A 30 38.35 9.69 -11.62
N ARG A 31 37.23 9.01 -11.90
CA ARG A 31 37.03 8.29 -13.17
C ARG A 31 36.03 9.04 -14.05
N CYS A 32 36.23 8.98 -15.36
CA CYS A 32 35.28 9.50 -16.32
C CYS A 32 34.32 8.38 -16.74
N VAL A 33 33.03 8.60 -16.57
CA VAL A 33 31.98 7.66 -16.95
C VAL A 33 30.96 8.32 -17.86
N THR A 34 30.23 7.52 -18.66
CA THR A 34 29.08 8.02 -19.42
C THR A 34 27.93 8.36 -18.47
N GLY A 35 27.00 9.22 -18.88
CA GLY A 35 25.96 9.72 -17.97
C GLY A 35 25.09 8.62 -17.34
N ASN A 36 24.82 7.53 -18.05
CA ASN A 36 24.10 6.35 -17.54
C ASN A 36 24.94 5.42 -16.63
N ARG A 37 26.22 5.74 -16.41
CA ARG A 37 27.17 4.98 -15.59
C ARG A 37 27.62 5.75 -14.36
N CYS A 38 26.97 6.87 -14.05
CA CYS A 38 27.16 7.53 -12.77
C CYS A 38 26.81 6.56 -11.62
N PRO A 39 27.57 6.58 -10.51
CA PRO A 39 27.30 5.71 -9.36
C PRO A 39 25.88 5.88 -8.82
N THR A 40 25.40 4.89 -8.07
CA THR A 40 24.12 4.99 -7.34
C THR A 40 24.08 6.26 -6.49
N ASN A 41 22.91 6.89 -6.40
CA ASN A 41 22.70 8.16 -5.69
C ASN A 41 23.44 9.36 -6.34
N THR A 42 23.73 9.26 -7.63
CA THR A 42 24.24 10.39 -8.41
C THR A 42 23.55 10.50 -9.77
N PHE A 43 23.63 11.67 -10.39
CA PHE A 43 23.16 11.93 -11.74
C PHE A 43 24.25 12.65 -12.54
N ALA A 44 24.14 12.55 -13.86
CA ALA A 44 25.06 13.17 -14.79
C ALA A 44 24.76 14.66 -14.95
N ASP A 45 25.52 15.50 -14.24
CA ASP A 45 25.32 16.94 -14.24
C ASP A 45 26.14 17.58 -15.36
N SER A 46 25.46 18.07 -16.40
CA SER A 46 26.11 18.71 -17.54
C SER A 46 26.70 20.09 -17.22
N SER A 47 26.27 20.73 -16.13
CA SER A 47 26.76 22.06 -15.74
C SER A 47 28.15 21.97 -15.09
N THR A 48 28.35 20.95 -14.27
CA THR A 48 29.63 20.67 -13.57
C THR A 48 30.47 19.62 -14.27
N GLN A 49 29.92 18.96 -15.30
CA GLN A 49 30.53 17.83 -16.01
C GLN A 49 30.98 16.72 -15.06
N ALA A 50 30.18 16.47 -14.03
CA ALA A 50 30.45 15.52 -12.95
C ALA A 50 29.23 14.68 -12.61
N CYS A 51 29.45 13.56 -11.94
CA CYS A 51 28.37 12.80 -11.31
C CYS A 51 28.03 13.47 -9.97
N THR A 52 26.95 14.24 -9.95
CA THR A 52 26.51 15.01 -8.78
C THR A 52 25.55 14.19 -7.94
N LYS A 53 25.60 14.33 -6.61
CA LYS A 53 24.71 13.60 -5.71
C LYS A 53 23.26 14.00 -5.88
N CYS A 54 22.35 13.04 -5.73
CA CYS A 54 20.93 13.31 -5.65
C CYS A 54 20.58 14.07 -4.36
N TYR A 55 19.49 14.84 -4.39
CA TYR A 55 18.97 15.52 -3.19
C TYR A 55 18.43 14.52 -2.16
N VAL A 56 17.65 13.55 -2.63
CA VAL A 56 17.01 12.55 -1.76
C VAL A 56 18.02 11.48 -1.40
N LYS A 57 18.28 11.31 -0.09
CA LYS A 57 19.31 10.39 0.42
C LYS A 57 19.14 8.93 -0.01
N ASP A 58 17.91 8.45 -0.20
CA ASP A 58 17.63 7.06 -0.62
C ASP A 58 17.37 6.92 -2.13
N ALA A 59 17.59 7.98 -2.92
CA ALA A 59 17.49 7.88 -4.37
C ALA A 59 18.60 6.97 -4.92
N ALA A 60 18.21 5.97 -5.72
CA ALA A 60 19.15 5.16 -6.48
C ALA A 60 19.59 5.91 -7.75
N THR A 61 18.64 6.57 -8.42
CA THR A 61 18.89 7.46 -9.56
C THR A 61 18.01 8.70 -9.47
N CYS A 62 18.52 9.84 -9.92
CA CYS A 62 17.77 11.09 -10.05
C CYS A 62 18.07 11.76 -11.39
N GLN A 63 17.19 12.67 -11.79
CA GLN A 63 17.34 13.53 -12.96
C GLN A 63 18.17 14.77 -12.63
N ASP A 64 18.05 15.29 -11.40
CA ASP A 64 18.70 16.49 -10.93
C ASP A 64 18.91 16.49 -9.41
N ALA A 65 19.53 17.55 -8.89
CA ALA A 65 19.79 17.76 -7.47
C ALA A 65 18.61 18.41 -6.73
N THR A 66 17.37 18.30 -7.23
CA THR A 66 16.18 18.85 -6.56
C THR A 66 15.42 17.77 -5.79
N GLY A 67 14.55 18.21 -4.88
CA GLY A 67 13.68 17.31 -4.12
C GLY A 67 12.67 16.51 -4.95
N PHE A 68 12.47 16.88 -6.22
CA PHE A 68 11.51 16.25 -7.14
C PHE A 68 12.20 15.54 -8.32
N GLY A 69 13.54 15.45 -8.29
CA GLY A 69 14.31 14.82 -9.36
C GLY A 69 14.39 13.30 -9.26
N THR A 70 13.77 12.63 -8.27
CA THR A 70 14.03 11.20 -8.04
C THR A 70 13.37 10.32 -9.10
N LEU A 71 14.15 9.41 -9.68
CA LEU A 71 13.70 8.47 -10.72
C LEU A 71 13.59 7.03 -10.20
N SER A 72 14.36 6.65 -9.19
CA SER A 72 14.28 5.35 -8.53
C SER A 72 14.83 5.41 -7.10
N CYS A 73 14.43 4.46 -6.26
CA CYS A 73 14.83 4.38 -4.86
C CYS A 73 15.68 3.13 -4.61
N THR A 74 16.58 3.18 -3.62
CA THR A 74 17.47 2.06 -3.30
C THR A 74 16.76 1.03 -2.42
N THR A 75 16.13 1.48 -1.34
CA THR A 75 15.43 0.60 -0.37
C THR A 75 13.97 0.94 -0.19
N SER A 76 13.61 2.20 -0.41
CA SER A 76 12.25 2.73 -0.30
C SER A 76 11.45 2.59 -1.60
N CYS A 77 10.27 3.22 -1.61
CA CYS A 77 9.32 3.17 -2.69
C CYS A 77 9.18 4.52 -3.36
N LEU A 78 9.27 4.54 -4.69
CA LEU A 78 9.09 5.74 -5.47
C LEU A 78 7.61 6.13 -5.52
N ASN A 79 7.30 7.29 -4.98
CA ASN A 79 6.04 7.96 -5.27
C ASN A 79 6.17 8.71 -6.60
N ILE A 80 5.60 8.16 -7.68
CA ILE A 80 5.73 8.72 -9.03
C ILE A 80 5.16 10.14 -9.12
N GLY A 81 4.10 10.44 -8.37
CA GLY A 81 3.42 11.75 -8.41
C GLY A 81 4.26 12.89 -7.83
N VAL A 82 4.99 12.63 -6.75
CA VAL A 82 5.86 13.64 -6.09
C VAL A 82 7.35 13.39 -6.31
N LYS A 83 7.75 12.34 -7.03
CA LYS A 83 9.15 11.99 -7.33
C LYS A 83 10.05 11.97 -6.09
N THR A 84 9.55 11.35 -5.02
CA THR A 84 10.28 11.14 -3.76
C THR A 84 10.22 9.68 -3.32
N CYS A 85 11.20 9.29 -2.51
CA CYS A 85 11.28 7.96 -1.91
C CYS A 85 10.58 7.95 -0.56
N LEU A 86 9.54 7.11 -0.41
CA LEU A 86 8.84 6.91 0.85
C LEU A 86 9.26 5.56 1.47
N PRO A 87 9.68 5.54 2.75
CA PRO A 87 10.02 4.30 3.42
C PRO A 87 8.78 3.41 3.59
N LEU A 88 8.98 2.09 3.64
CA LEU A 88 7.90 1.09 3.65
C LEU A 88 6.90 1.29 4.80
N ASN A 89 7.35 1.80 5.96
CA ASN A 89 6.51 2.08 7.12
C ASN A 89 5.69 3.38 7.02
N ARG A 90 5.86 4.16 5.95
CA ARG A 90 5.12 5.41 5.68
C ARG A 90 4.34 5.37 4.37
N LEU A 91 4.12 4.17 3.82
CA LEU A 91 3.27 4.03 2.64
C LEU A 91 1.84 4.49 2.95
N PRO A 92 1.20 5.25 2.05
CA PRO A 92 -0.21 5.58 2.18
C PRO A 92 -1.07 4.32 2.30
N SER A 93 -2.15 4.40 3.09
CA SER A 93 -3.12 3.32 3.17
C SER A 93 -3.70 3.01 1.78
N GLY A 94 -3.89 1.73 1.49
CA GLY A 94 -4.35 1.24 0.19
C GLY A 94 -3.26 1.16 -0.87
N THR A 95 -1.98 1.25 -0.49
CA THR A 95 -0.85 1.08 -1.41
C THR A 95 0.12 0.01 -0.92
N TYR A 96 0.88 -0.54 -1.85
CA TYR A 96 2.02 -1.43 -1.62
C TYR A 96 3.16 -1.06 -2.56
N CYS A 97 4.28 -1.77 -2.45
CA CYS A 97 5.52 -1.39 -3.12
C CYS A 97 6.18 -2.55 -3.86
N PRO A 98 5.59 -2.99 -4.99
CA PRO A 98 6.26 -3.91 -5.88
C PRO A 98 7.37 -3.16 -6.63
N ASN A 99 8.53 -3.79 -6.81
CA ASN A 99 9.63 -3.25 -7.64
C ASN A 99 10.03 -1.80 -7.28
N HIS A 100 9.99 -1.42 -6.01
CA HIS A 100 10.31 -0.06 -5.52
C HIS A 100 9.41 1.06 -6.06
N ILE A 101 8.17 0.76 -6.47
CA ILE A 101 7.20 1.76 -6.94
C ILE A 101 5.93 1.69 -6.11
N ILE A 102 5.46 2.82 -5.61
CA ILE A 102 4.16 2.87 -4.90
C ILE A 102 3.05 2.54 -5.89
N THR A 103 2.36 1.44 -5.62
CA THR A 103 1.28 0.91 -6.44
C THR A 103 0.02 0.78 -5.60
N PRO A 104 -1.17 1.17 -6.10
CA PRO A 104 -2.43 0.94 -5.39
C PRO A 104 -2.71 -0.55 -5.20
N CYS A 105 -3.23 -0.93 -4.04
CA CYS A 105 -3.72 -2.28 -3.81
C CYS A 105 -4.91 -2.57 -4.75
N PRO A 106 -4.97 -3.75 -5.38
CA PRO A 106 -6.10 -4.13 -6.21
C PRO A 106 -7.32 -4.48 -5.35
N GLY A 107 -8.51 -4.17 -5.85
CA GLY A 107 -9.78 -4.49 -5.22
C GLY A 107 -10.36 -3.35 -4.36
N ASP A 108 -11.70 -3.32 -4.31
CA ASP A 108 -12.43 -2.35 -3.51
C ASP A 108 -12.30 -2.63 -2.02
N GLY A 109 -12.35 -1.57 -1.21
CA GLY A 109 -12.32 -1.70 0.25
C GLY A 109 -10.99 -2.20 0.83
N VAL A 110 -9.92 -2.36 0.05
CA VAL A 110 -8.61 -2.76 0.57
C VAL A 110 -7.94 -1.60 1.30
N ARG A 111 -7.48 -1.85 2.52
CA ARG A 111 -6.72 -0.88 3.33
C ARG A 111 -5.22 -1.16 3.31
N SER A 112 -4.81 -2.43 3.26
CA SER A 112 -3.42 -2.80 3.03
C SER A 112 -3.36 -4.11 2.26
N CYS A 113 -2.31 -4.29 1.47
CA CYS A 113 -2.03 -5.52 0.74
C CYS A 113 -0.55 -5.89 0.88
N ASN A 114 -0.23 -7.17 0.64
CA ASN A 114 1.13 -7.67 0.65
C ASN A 114 1.84 -7.44 -0.70
N THR A 115 3.07 -7.95 -0.85
CA THR A 115 3.87 -7.85 -2.08
C THR A 115 3.28 -8.60 -3.28
N GLU A 116 2.38 -9.56 -3.05
CA GLU A 116 1.64 -10.29 -4.08
C GLU A 116 0.32 -9.59 -4.46
N ALA A 117 0.11 -8.36 -3.98
CA ALA A 117 -1.11 -7.58 -4.19
C ALA A 117 -2.37 -8.20 -3.55
N LYS A 118 -2.22 -9.13 -2.59
CA LYS A 118 -3.33 -9.73 -1.84
C LYS A 118 -3.67 -8.88 -0.62
N ALA A 119 -4.96 -8.67 -0.35
CA ALA A 119 -5.39 -7.86 0.79
C ALA A 119 -4.96 -8.52 2.11
N THR A 120 -4.43 -7.71 3.02
CA THR A 120 -4.08 -8.12 4.39
C THR A 120 -4.96 -7.45 5.43
N THR A 121 -5.49 -6.25 5.12
CA THR A 121 -6.53 -5.60 5.91
C THR A 121 -7.50 -4.87 5.00
N CYS A 122 -8.75 -4.74 5.46
CA CYS A 122 -9.81 -4.02 4.75
C CYS A 122 -10.13 -2.69 5.44
N LYS A 123 -10.77 -1.79 4.70
CA LYS A 123 -11.36 -0.53 5.20
C LYS A 123 -12.50 -0.86 6.18
N ALA A 124 -12.96 0.16 6.90
CA ALA A 124 -14.19 0.04 7.68
C ALA A 124 -15.34 -0.46 6.77
N ASP A 125 -16.23 -1.28 7.33
CA ASP A 125 -17.38 -1.90 6.64
C ASP A 125 -17.06 -3.00 5.61
N TYR A 126 -15.77 -3.34 5.46
CA TYR A 126 -15.33 -4.49 4.67
C TYR A 126 -14.82 -5.63 5.57
N ARG A 127 -14.87 -6.85 5.04
CA ARG A 127 -14.32 -8.06 5.66
C ARG A 127 -13.32 -8.73 4.73
N LEU A 128 -12.27 -9.30 5.30
CA LEU A 128 -11.23 -10.01 4.55
C LEU A 128 -11.66 -11.46 4.33
N THR A 129 -11.72 -11.89 3.07
CA THR A 129 -12.03 -13.27 2.68
C THR A 129 -10.81 -14.18 2.82
N ARG A 130 -11.03 -15.51 2.78
CA ARG A 130 -9.91 -16.49 2.75
C ARG A 130 -9.03 -16.36 1.51
N ASP A 131 -9.62 -15.90 0.41
CA ASP A 131 -8.92 -15.65 -0.85
C ASP A 131 -8.23 -14.28 -0.91
N ALA A 132 -8.15 -13.58 0.24
CA ALA A 132 -7.51 -12.27 0.39
C ALA A 132 -8.13 -11.15 -0.45
N HIS A 133 -9.47 -11.15 -0.53
CA HIS A 133 -10.28 -10.06 -1.07
C HIS A 133 -11.03 -9.33 0.04
N CYS A 134 -11.33 -8.05 -0.17
CA CYS A 134 -12.18 -7.29 0.72
C CYS A 134 -13.60 -7.21 0.15
N VAL A 135 -14.57 -7.65 0.92
CA VAL A 135 -15.99 -7.66 0.55
C VAL A 135 -16.77 -6.74 1.48
N LYS A 136 -17.66 -5.92 0.92
CA LYS A 136 -18.50 -4.99 1.70
C LYS A 136 -19.64 -5.77 2.33
N CYS A 137 -19.84 -5.61 3.63
CA CYS A 137 -21.02 -6.15 4.30
C CYS A 137 -22.18 -5.17 4.15
N GLU A 138 -23.26 -5.59 3.50
CA GLU A 138 -24.51 -4.82 3.51
C GLU A 138 -25.35 -5.20 4.74
N GLY A 139 -25.65 -4.22 5.59
CA GLY A 139 -26.50 -4.37 6.79
C GLY A 139 -25.75 -4.56 8.11
N ILE A 140 -26.51 -4.86 9.18
CA ILE A 140 -26.03 -5.05 10.56
C ILE A 140 -25.48 -6.46 10.85
N PHE A 141 -25.42 -7.33 9.84
CA PHE A 141 -25.09 -8.74 10.02
C PHE A 141 -23.60 -9.01 9.79
N GLU A 142 -23.07 -10.00 10.53
CA GLU A 142 -21.73 -10.55 10.26
C GLU A 142 -21.74 -11.27 8.92
N CYS A 143 -20.80 -10.92 8.03
CA CYS A 143 -20.57 -11.67 6.81
C CYS A 143 -19.50 -12.73 7.03
N ASP A 144 -19.70 -13.89 6.42
CA ASP A 144 -18.67 -14.91 6.38
C ASP A 144 -17.53 -14.50 5.44
N ALA A 145 -16.51 -15.36 5.36
CA ALA A 145 -15.35 -15.15 4.52
C ALA A 145 -15.65 -15.20 3.00
N SER A 146 -16.90 -15.36 2.58
CA SER A 146 -17.35 -15.27 1.17
C SER A 146 -18.05 -13.94 0.86
N GLY A 147 -18.22 -13.06 1.85
CA GLY A 147 -18.99 -11.82 1.70
C GLY A 147 -20.49 -12.02 1.70
N LYS A 148 -20.94 -13.26 1.91
CA LYS A 148 -22.34 -13.55 2.17
C LYS A 148 -22.63 -13.13 3.61
N THR A 149 -23.65 -12.30 3.82
CA THR A 149 -24.21 -12.11 5.15
C THR A 149 -24.62 -13.47 5.67
N THR A 150 -23.91 -13.96 6.69
CA THR A 150 -24.43 -15.05 7.51
C THR A 150 -25.55 -14.45 8.33
N ALA A 151 -26.73 -14.36 7.71
CA ALA A 151 -27.96 -14.37 8.47
C ALA A 151 -27.85 -15.55 9.45
N CYS A 152 -28.05 -15.29 10.74
CA CYS A 152 -27.98 -16.30 11.79
C CYS A 152 -28.71 -17.56 11.30
N ASP A 153 -27.99 -18.66 11.13
CA ASP A 153 -28.46 -19.83 10.38
C ASP A 153 -29.66 -20.45 11.12
N ASN A 154 -30.86 -20.07 10.68
CA ASN A 154 -32.17 -20.68 10.94
C ASN A 154 -32.60 -20.96 12.39
N SER A 155 -31.86 -20.49 13.40
CA SER A 155 -32.10 -20.83 14.81
C SER A 155 -32.21 -19.58 15.67
N TYR A 156 -33.33 -18.87 15.54
CA TYR A 156 -33.69 -17.83 16.51
C TYR A 156 -34.32 -18.51 17.73
N LEU A 157 -33.64 -18.48 18.88
CA LEU A 157 -34.31 -18.73 20.16
C LEU A 157 -34.97 -17.43 20.60
N PHE A 158 -36.28 -17.36 20.43
CA PHE A 158 -37.11 -16.29 20.97
C PHE A 158 -37.32 -16.55 22.47
N SER A 159 -36.65 -15.77 23.32
CA SER A 159 -36.94 -15.71 24.75
C SER A 159 -37.59 -14.37 25.06
N CYS A 160 -38.89 -14.38 25.33
CA CYS A 160 -39.62 -13.21 25.82
C CYS A 160 -39.89 -13.40 27.32
N ALA A 161 -39.29 -12.55 28.15
CA ALA A 161 -39.54 -12.55 29.59
C ALA A 161 -40.90 -11.87 29.94
N SER A 162 -41.43 -11.03 29.04
CA SER A 162 -42.74 -10.40 29.16
C SER A 162 -43.21 -9.87 27.79
N LYS A 163 -44.48 -9.44 27.69
CA LYS A 163 -45.10 -8.89 26.45
C LYS A 163 -44.31 -7.74 25.79
N ASN A 164 -43.44 -7.07 26.55
CA ASN A 164 -42.71 -5.88 26.09
C ASN A 164 -41.19 -6.04 26.15
N ALA A 165 -40.68 -7.25 26.44
CA ALA A 165 -39.25 -7.51 26.56
C ALA A 165 -38.90 -8.84 25.90
N CYS A 166 -38.78 -8.82 24.58
CA CYS A 166 -38.25 -9.93 23.81
C CYS A 166 -36.78 -9.68 23.51
N THR A 167 -35.97 -10.71 23.74
CA THR A 167 -34.54 -10.69 23.48
C THR A 167 -34.27 -11.56 22.26
N PHE A 168 -33.66 -10.97 21.23
CA PHE A 168 -33.11 -11.75 20.12
C PHE A 168 -31.73 -12.23 20.52
N ILE A 169 -31.56 -13.55 20.58
CA ILE A 169 -30.24 -14.17 20.75
C ILE A 169 -29.91 -14.86 19.44
N CYS A 170 -29.00 -14.27 18.68
CA CYS A 170 -28.33 -15.00 17.61
C CYS A 170 -27.24 -15.87 18.26
N TYR A 171 -27.41 -17.18 18.22
CA TYR A 171 -26.33 -18.12 18.49
C TYR A 171 -25.49 -18.26 17.22
N SER A 172 -24.52 -17.37 17.03
CA SER A 172 -23.37 -17.73 16.20
C SER A 172 -22.39 -18.51 17.07
N ASN A 173 -21.61 -19.42 16.49
CA ASN A 173 -20.63 -20.23 17.22
C ASN A 173 -19.51 -19.39 17.90
N LEU A 174 -19.55 -18.05 17.87
CA LEU A 174 -18.49 -17.18 18.37
C LEU A 174 -18.92 -15.96 19.21
N ALA A 175 -20.18 -15.49 19.21
CA ALA A 175 -20.66 -14.50 20.20
C ALA A 175 -22.20 -14.32 20.13
N SER A 176 -22.85 -14.18 21.28
CA SER A 176 -24.26 -13.80 21.36
C SER A 176 -24.40 -12.27 21.26
N ALA A 177 -25.05 -11.78 20.21
CA ALA A 177 -25.47 -10.38 20.10
C ALA A 177 -26.93 -10.23 20.56
N THR A 178 -27.19 -9.20 21.37
CA THR A 178 -28.51 -8.91 21.96
C THR A 178 -29.11 -7.67 21.30
N ALA A 179 -30.17 -7.82 20.52
CA ALA A 179 -30.92 -6.67 19.98
C ALA A 179 -32.24 -6.50 20.75
N VAL A 180 -32.53 -5.26 21.16
CA VAL A 180 -33.80 -4.87 21.80
C VAL A 180 -34.61 -4.09 20.77
N LEU A 181 -35.71 -4.67 20.28
CA LEU A 181 -36.65 -3.95 19.40
C LEU A 181 -37.63 -3.11 20.23
N ALA A 182 -37.96 -1.93 19.72
CA ALA A 182 -38.99 -1.07 20.30
C ALA A 182 -40.40 -1.68 20.09
N PRO A 183 -41.34 -1.45 21.03
CA PRO A 183 -42.60 -2.20 21.15
C PRO A 183 -43.67 -1.98 20.07
N ALA A 184 -43.35 -1.35 18.93
CA ALA A 184 -44.36 -0.88 17.99
C ALA A 184 -44.95 -1.95 17.05
N ASP A 185 -44.35 -3.15 16.94
CA ASP A 185 -44.73 -4.12 15.89
C ASP A 185 -45.56 -5.33 16.37
N PHE A 186 -46.08 -5.33 17.61
CA PHE A 186 -46.79 -6.49 18.16
C PHE A 186 -48.31 -6.27 18.29
N THR A 187 -49.07 -6.63 17.25
CA THR A 187 -50.53 -6.79 17.32
C THR A 187 -50.92 -8.26 17.18
N GLY A 188 -50.98 -8.99 18.30
CA GLY A 188 -51.47 -10.37 18.32
C GLY A 188 -51.72 -10.92 19.73
N PRO A 189 -52.60 -11.93 19.90
CA PRO A 189 -52.86 -12.55 21.19
C PRO A 189 -51.65 -13.39 21.66
N ALA A 190 -51.48 -13.49 22.98
CA ALA A 190 -50.38 -14.20 23.61
C ALA A 190 -50.37 -15.69 23.24
N GLY A 191 -49.52 -16.05 22.29
CA GLY A 191 -49.29 -17.39 21.79
C GLY A 191 -48.13 -17.34 20.80
N SER A 192 -47.28 -18.35 20.81
CA SER A 192 -46.02 -18.46 20.06
C SER A 192 -46.03 -17.71 18.71
N TYR A 193 -45.32 -16.58 18.64
CA TYR A 193 -45.18 -15.84 17.40
C TYR A 193 -44.13 -16.54 16.52
N PHE A 194 -44.57 -17.20 15.46
CA PHE A 194 -43.68 -17.63 14.38
C PHE A 194 -43.51 -16.46 13.42
N PHE A 195 -42.40 -15.74 13.53
CA PHE A 195 -42.00 -14.82 12.48
C PHE A 195 -41.44 -15.65 11.32
N LYS A 196 -42.19 -15.73 10.21
CA LYS A 196 -41.61 -16.05 8.91
C LYS A 196 -40.83 -14.80 8.46
N GLY A 197 -39.60 -14.66 8.94
CA GLY A 197 -38.61 -13.85 8.25
C GLY A 197 -38.29 -14.56 6.94
N TYR A 198 -38.85 -14.07 5.82
CA TYR A 198 -38.37 -14.52 4.51
C TYR A 198 -36.98 -13.92 4.28
N CYS A 199 -36.05 -14.78 3.88
CA CYS A 199 -34.68 -14.45 3.53
C CYS A 199 -34.60 -13.40 2.42
#